data_AF-A0A1N7S054-F1
#
_entry.id   AF-A0A1N7S054-F1
#
_cell.length_a   1.000
_cell.length_b   1.000
_cell.length_c   1.000
_cell.angle_alpha   90.00
_cell.angle_beta   90.00
_cell.angle_gamma   90.00
#
_symmetry.space_group_name_H-M   'P 1'
#
loop_
_entity.id
_entity.type
_entity.pdbx_description
1 polymer ?
#
loop_
_entity_poly.entity_id
_entity_poly.type
_entity_poly.pdbx_seq_one_letter_code
_entity_poly.pdbx_strand_id
1 'polypeptide(L)'
;MNLSLRNTRPNAVVSGDVGVVCTFATLIAFQGVGELLARILHVPIPGPVIGMVLLTALLATAPAVGHRLEKPALGLLNHLSLLFIPAGVGVVGLSGALNGQLIAILLAIVASTALSVAVTGIVTCALLQRRKRVERSAVPSAKAQH
;
A
#
# COMPACT_ATOMS: atom_id res chain seq x y z
N MET A 1 -11.36 -50.33 -25.99
CA MET A 1 -10.64 -49.25 -26.70
C MET A 1 -11.43 -47.96 -26.50
N ASN A 2 -10.77 -46.90 -26.01
CA ASN A 2 -11.27 -45.55 -25.71
C ASN A 2 -12.11 -45.31 -24.42
N LEU A 3 -11.39 -45.01 -23.34
CA LEU A 3 -11.84 -44.13 -22.25
C LEU A 3 -10.73 -43.09 -22.03
N SER A 4 -10.52 -42.22 -23.03
CA SER A 4 -9.57 -41.12 -22.94
C SER A 4 -10.31 -39.83 -22.56
N LEU A 5 -10.27 -39.59 -21.25
CA LEU A 5 -10.46 -38.33 -20.54
C LEU A 5 -10.41 -37.09 -21.43
N ARG A 6 -11.57 -36.49 -21.69
CA ARG A 6 -11.65 -35.09 -22.11
C ARG A 6 -12.61 -34.33 -21.20
N ASN A 7 -12.22 -34.28 -19.92
CA ASN A 7 -12.78 -33.37 -18.92
C ASN A 7 -12.26 -31.97 -19.21
N THR A 8 -12.86 -31.31 -20.20
CA THR A 8 -12.75 -29.87 -20.41
C THR A 8 -13.49 -29.18 -19.26
N ARG A 9 -12.75 -28.56 -18.34
CA ARG A 9 -13.26 -27.52 -17.45
C ARG A 9 -12.93 -26.14 -18.06
N PRO A 10 -13.74 -25.58 -18.96
CA PRO A 10 -13.50 -24.27 -19.59
C PRO A 10 -13.83 -23.07 -18.68
N ASN A 11 -14.21 -23.29 -17.42
CA ASN A 11 -14.83 -22.32 -16.53
C ASN A 11 -13.93 -21.82 -15.37
N ALA A 12 -12.67 -22.27 -15.29
CA ALA A 12 -11.74 -21.79 -14.25
C ALA A 12 -11.10 -20.43 -14.57
N VAL A 13 -10.96 -20.07 -15.85
CA VAL A 13 -10.33 -18.81 -16.29
C VAL A 13 -11.29 -17.61 -16.11
N VAL A 14 -12.56 -17.76 -16.49
CA VAL A 14 -13.57 -16.67 -16.42
C VAL A 14 -13.89 -16.24 -14.97
N SER A 15 -13.80 -17.15 -14.00
CA SER A 15 -13.95 -16.77 -12.58
C SER A 15 -12.77 -15.94 -12.06
N GLY A 16 -11.59 -16.08 -12.67
CA GLY A 16 -10.41 -15.27 -12.35
C GLY A 16 -10.60 -13.82 -12.77
N ASP A 17 -11.02 -13.59 -14.01
CA ASP A 17 -11.18 -12.24 -14.58
C ASP A 17 -12.26 -11.42 -13.85
N VAL A 18 -13.42 -12.03 -13.58
CA VAL A 18 -14.50 -11.38 -12.82
C VAL A 18 -14.04 -11.06 -11.39
N GLY A 19 -13.26 -11.95 -10.76
CA GLY A 19 -12.67 -11.72 -9.45
C GLY A 19 -11.72 -10.52 -9.41
N VAL A 20 -10.92 -10.32 -10.46
CA VAL A 20 -9.99 -9.18 -10.59
C VAL A 20 -10.75 -7.87 -10.71
N VAL A 21 -11.79 -7.82 -11.55
CA VAL A 21 -12.62 -6.61 -11.72
C VAL A 21 -13.36 -6.27 -10.41
N CYS A 22 -13.96 -7.25 -9.74
CA CYS A 22 -14.63 -7.02 -8.46
C CYS A 22 -13.66 -6.54 -7.38
N THR A 23 -12.45 -7.10 -7.34
CA THR A 23 -11.41 -6.68 -6.38
C THR A 23 -10.96 -5.26 -6.68
N PHE A 24 -10.66 -4.94 -7.94
CA PHE A 24 -10.28 -3.59 -8.35
C PHE A 24 -11.39 -2.56 -8.04
N ALA A 25 -12.66 -2.89 -8.35
CA ALA A 25 -13.80 -2.03 -8.01
C ALA A 25 -13.93 -1.82 -6.50
N THR A 26 -13.68 -2.85 -5.69
CA THR A 26 -13.68 -2.73 -4.22
C THR A 26 -12.56 -1.80 -3.75
N LEU A 27 -11.34 -1.95 -4.28
CA LEU A 27 -10.21 -1.07 -3.96
C LEU A 27 -10.53 0.39 -4.30
N ILE A 28 -11.07 0.66 -5.49
CA ILE A 28 -11.45 2.01 -5.93
C ILE A 28 -12.62 2.57 -5.10
N ALA A 29 -13.59 1.75 -4.72
CA ALA A 29 -14.69 2.19 -3.86
C ALA A 29 -14.17 2.62 -2.47
N PHE A 30 -13.31 1.81 -1.84
CA PHE A 30 -12.71 2.14 -0.55
C PHE A 30 -11.79 3.38 -0.64
N GLN A 31 -11.03 3.49 -1.72
CA GLN A 31 -10.23 4.67 -2.05
C GLN A 31 -11.12 5.93 -2.12
N GLY A 32 -12.25 5.84 -2.84
CA GLY A 32 -13.20 6.95 -3.01
C GLY A 32 -13.88 7.34 -1.72
N VAL A 33 -14.27 6.36 -0.89
CA VAL A 33 -14.84 6.62 0.45
C VAL A 33 -13.80 7.27 1.36
N GLY A 34 -12.54 6.80 1.35
CA GLY A 34 -11.46 7.40 2.11
C GLY A 34 -11.17 8.84 1.71
N GLU A 35 -11.19 9.13 0.40
CA GLU A 35 -11.06 10.49 -0.15
C GLU A 35 -12.23 11.39 0.26
N LEU A 36 -13.47 10.89 0.16
CA LEU A 36 -14.65 11.63 0.61
C LEU A 36 -14.55 11.96 2.10
N LEU A 37 -14.13 11.00 2.92
CA LEU A 37 -14.00 11.16 4.36
C LEU A 37 -12.85 12.12 4.72
N ALA A 38 -11.71 12.04 4.02
CA ALA A 38 -10.60 12.99 4.18
C ALA A 38 -11.04 14.43 3.92
N ARG A 39 -11.85 14.64 2.87
CA ARG A 39 -12.39 15.96 2.50
C ARG A 39 -13.39 16.49 3.52
N ILE A 40 -14.31 15.65 4.00
CA ILE A 40 -15.30 16.06 5.01
C ILE A 40 -14.61 16.40 6.34
N LEU A 41 -13.69 15.55 6.78
CA LEU A 41 -12.99 15.73 8.07
C LEU A 41 -11.85 16.76 8.01
N HIS A 42 -11.51 17.31 6.83
CA HIS A 42 -10.43 18.27 6.62
C HIS A 42 -9.08 17.83 7.22
N VAL A 43 -8.82 16.53 7.20
CA VAL A 43 -7.62 15.95 7.81
C VAL A 43 -6.46 16.06 6.80
N PRO A 44 -5.23 16.43 7.22
CA PRO A 44 -4.06 16.51 6.35
C PRO A 44 -3.51 15.13 5.93
N ILE A 45 -4.35 14.09 5.94
CA ILE A 45 -4.00 12.73 5.58
C ILE A 45 -4.56 12.44 4.19
N PRO A 46 -3.77 11.90 3.24
CA PRO A 46 -4.27 11.51 1.93
C PRO A 46 -5.44 10.53 2.06
N GLY A 47 -6.54 10.79 1.33
CA GLY A 47 -7.69 9.89 1.19
C GLY A 47 -7.34 8.41 1.01
N PRO A 48 -6.34 8.03 0.17
CA PRO A 48 -5.91 6.64 0.05
C PRO A 48 -5.56 5.94 1.35
N VAL A 49 -4.90 6.64 2.27
CA VAL A 49 -4.46 6.05 3.54
C VAL A 49 -5.69 5.74 4.40
N ILE A 50 -6.68 6.63 4.41
CA ILE A 50 -7.96 6.41 5.11
C ILE A 50 -8.71 5.23 4.49
N GLY A 51 -8.75 5.16 3.15
CA GLY A 51 -9.35 4.04 2.42
C GLY A 51 -8.71 2.69 2.76
N MET A 52 -7.37 2.65 2.88
CA MET A 52 -6.65 1.45 3.32
C MET A 52 -7.00 1.05 4.75
N VAL A 53 -7.05 2.01 5.70
CA VAL A 53 -7.43 1.73 7.10
C VAL A 53 -8.86 1.18 7.17
N LEU A 54 -9.80 1.75 6.41
CA LEU A 54 -11.18 1.27 6.33
C LEU A 54 -11.25 -0.15 5.74
N LEU A 55 -10.51 -0.41 4.66
CA LEU A 55 -10.44 -1.74 4.05
C LEU A 55 -9.83 -2.75 5.03
N THR A 56 -8.77 -2.39 5.75
CA THR A 56 -8.20 -3.24 6.80
C THR A 56 -9.19 -3.52 7.92
N ALA A 57 -9.95 -2.53 8.37
CA ALA A 57 -11.00 -2.73 9.38
C ALA A 57 -12.11 -3.67 8.89
N LEU A 58 -12.50 -3.56 7.62
CA LEU A 58 -13.44 -4.50 7.01
C LEU A 58 -12.86 -5.92 6.93
N LEU A 59 -11.61 -6.08 6.50
CA LEU A 59 -10.95 -7.39 6.42
C LEU A 59 -10.77 -8.02 7.81
N ALA A 60 -10.53 -7.21 8.84
CA ALA A 60 -10.42 -7.68 10.21
C ALA A 60 -11.76 -8.20 10.77
N THR A 61 -12.88 -7.59 10.39
CA THR A 61 -14.22 -8.01 10.82
C THR A 61 -14.86 -9.08 9.93
N ALA A 62 -14.45 -9.19 8.66
CA ALA A 62 -14.98 -10.12 7.67
C ALA A 62 -13.86 -10.88 6.92
N PRO A 63 -13.20 -11.89 7.55
CA PRO A 63 -12.08 -12.62 6.95
C PRO A 63 -12.46 -13.40 5.68
N ALA A 64 -13.73 -13.79 5.53
CA ALA A 64 -14.24 -14.44 4.32
C ALA A 64 -14.13 -13.53 3.06
N VAL A 65 -14.27 -12.22 3.25
CA VAL A 65 -14.09 -11.22 2.18
C VAL A 65 -12.60 -11.11 1.83
N GLY A 66 -11.73 -11.08 2.84
CA GLY A 66 -10.27 -11.08 2.64
C GLY A 66 -9.78 -12.22 1.74
N HIS A 67 -10.23 -13.45 1.99
CA HIS A 67 -9.83 -14.61 1.17
C HIS A 67 -10.29 -14.52 -0.30
N ARG A 68 -11.37 -13.78 -0.56
CA ARG A 68 -11.87 -13.53 -1.92
C ARG A 68 -11.07 -12.44 -2.65
N LEU A 69 -10.60 -11.42 -1.94
CA LEU A 69 -9.79 -10.34 -2.51
C LEU A 69 -8.31 -10.71 -2.67
N GLU A 70 -7.79 -11.65 -1.88
CA GLU A 70 -6.37 -12.00 -1.87
C GLU A 70 -5.85 -12.44 -3.24
N LYS A 71 -6.43 -13.48 -3.85
CA LYS A 71 -5.95 -14.03 -5.12
C LYS A 71 -6.00 -13.00 -6.27
N PRO A 72 -7.11 -12.28 -6.49
CA PRO A 72 -7.16 -11.29 -7.56
C PRO A 72 -6.32 -10.04 -7.26
N ALA A 73 -6.13 -9.67 -5.98
CA ALA A 73 -5.23 -8.57 -5.61
C ALA A 73 -3.76 -8.90 -5.92
N LEU A 74 -3.31 -10.14 -5.64
CA LEU A 74 -1.98 -10.59 -6.09
C LEU A 74 -1.87 -10.60 -7.62
N GLY A 75 -2.95 -10.98 -8.32
CA GLY A 75 -3.03 -10.88 -9.79
C GLY A 75 -2.85 -9.45 -10.30
N LEU A 76 -3.56 -8.47 -9.69
CA LEU A 76 -3.38 -7.04 -9.99
C LEU A 76 -1.94 -6.58 -9.71
N LEU A 77 -1.32 -7.10 -8.66
CA LEU A 77 0.04 -6.74 -8.29
C LEU A 77 1.06 -7.16 -9.36
N ASN A 78 0.88 -8.35 -9.96
CA ASN A 78 1.68 -8.81 -11.09
C ASN A 78 1.46 -7.98 -12.36
N HIS A 79 0.31 -7.30 -12.47
CA HIS A 79 -0.05 -6.46 -13.60
C HIS A 79 0.02 -4.96 -13.29
N LEU A 80 0.73 -4.55 -12.23
CA LEU A 80 0.86 -3.14 -11.84
C LEU A 80 1.31 -2.24 -12.98
N SER A 81 2.17 -2.71 -13.88
CA SER A 81 2.59 -1.95 -15.07
C SER A 81 1.40 -1.44 -15.88
N LEU A 82 0.33 -2.25 -16.02
CA LEU A 82 -0.90 -1.85 -16.71
C LEU A 82 -1.72 -0.82 -15.92
N LEU A 83 -1.62 -0.77 -14.58
CA LEU A 83 -2.29 0.22 -13.74
C LEU A 83 -1.51 1.54 -13.68
N PHE A 84 -0.18 1.48 -13.79
CA PHE A 84 0.67 2.67 -13.80
C PHE A 84 0.61 3.44 -15.11
N ILE A 85 0.37 2.78 -16.26
CA ILE A 85 0.25 3.48 -17.54
C ILE A 85 -0.91 4.48 -17.51
N PRO A 86 -2.19 4.10 -17.23
CA PRO A 86 -3.31 5.02 -17.12
C PRO A 86 -3.10 6.11 -16.06
N ALA A 87 -2.54 5.77 -14.91
CA ALA A 87 -2.23 6.74 -13.87
C ALA A 87 -1.21 7.78 -14.37
N GLY A 88 -0.16 7.33 -15.07
CA GLY A 88 0.88 8.17 -15.64
C GLY A 88 0.36 9.08 -16.75
N VAL A 89 -0.40 8.56 -17.72
CA VAL A 89 -0.99 9.42 -18.76
C VAL A 89 -2.00 10.42 -18.20
N GLY A 90 -2.73 10.08 -17.14
CA GLY A 90 -3.59 11.04 -16.44
C GLY A 90 -2.82 12.23 -15.87
N VAL A 91 -1.64 11.96 -15.26
CA VAL A 91 -0.76 13.02 -14.73
C VAL A 91 -0.13 13.85 -15.86
N VAL A 92 0.30 13.22 -16.96
CA VAL A 92 0.83 13.95 -18.13
C VAL A 92 -0.27 14.79 -18.82
N GLY A 93 -1.54 14.37 -18.73
CA GLY A 93 -2.69 15.17 -19.15
C GLY A 93 -2.82 16.51 -18.41
N LEU A 94 -2.26 16.64 -17.19
CA LEU A 94 -2.12 17.90 -16.48
C LEU A 94 -0.94 18.77 -16.98
N SER A 95 -0.29 18.40 -18.09
CA SER A 95 0.88 19.11 -18.66
C SER A 95 0.69 20.62 -18.80
N GLY A 96 -0.52 21.10 -19.12
CA GLY A 96 -0.82 22.53 -19.20
C GLY A 96 -0.65 23.28 -17.88
N ALA A 97 -0.95 22.65 -16.73
CA ALA A 97 -0.77 23.21 -15.39
C ALA A 97 0.68 23.07 -14.88
N LEU A 98 1.47 22.19 -15.48
CA LEU A 98 2.84 21.86 -15.07
C LEU A 98 3.90 22.68 -15.84
N ASN A 99 3.50 23.44 -16.87
CA ASN A 99 4.39 24.24 -17.70
C ASN A 99 5.17 25.26 -16.87
N GLY A 100 6.45 24.95 -16.61
CA GLY A 100 7.41 25.81 -15.90
C GLY A 100 7.69 25.44 -14.45
N GLN A 101 6.93 24.52 -13.83
CA GLN A 101 7.10 24.15 -12.40
C GLN A 101 7.57 22.71 -12.19
N LEU A 102 7.74 21.92 -13.25
CA LEU A 102 8.25 20.55 -13.17
C LEU A 102 9.57 20.44 -12.37
N ILE A 103 10.49 21.38 -12.58
CA ILE A 103 11.77 21.41 -11.86
C ILE A 103 11.55 21.69 -10.37
N ALA A 104 10.67 22.64 -10.02
CA ALA A 104 10.35 22.96 -8.63
C ALA A 104 9.64 21.80 -7.93
N ILE A 105 8.72 21.11 -8.61
CA ILE A 105 8.03 19.92 -8.11
C ILE A 105 9.02 18.78 -7.89
N LEU A 106 9.91 18.52 -8.86
CA LEU A 106 10.92 17.46 -8.74
C LEU A 106 11.84 17.72 -7.54
N LEU A 107 12.33 18.97 -7.38
CA LEU A 107 13.13 19.38 -6.23
C LEU A 107 12.36 19.21 -4.91
N ALA A 108 11.10 19.64 -4.84
CA ALA A 108 10.27 19.51 -3.66
C ALA A 108 10.04 18.03 -3.27
N ILE A 109 9.78 17.15 -4.25
CA ILE A 109 9.60 15.71 -4.03
C ILE A 109 10.90 15.07 -3.54
N VAL A 110 12.03 15.33 -4.21
CA VAL A 110 13.32 14.75 -3.83
C VAL A 110 13.74 15.24 -2.45
N ALA A 111 13.63 16.54 -2.18
CA ALA A 111 13.98 17.13 -0.88
C ALA A 111 13.08 16.59 0.23
N SER A 112 11.76 16.55 0.03
CA SER A 112 10.82 16.03 1.03
C SER A 112 11.01 14.53 1.29
N THR A 113 11.27 13.74 0.24
CA THR A 113 11.55 12.30 0.38
C THR A 113 12.85 12.07 1.15
N ALA A 114 13.93 12.75 0.77
CA ALA A 114 15.21 12.66 1.46
C ALA A 114 15.09 13.08 2.93
N LEU A 115 14.38 14.18 3.21
CA LEU A 115 14.13 14.65 4.56
C LEU A 115 13.29 13.65 5.35
N SER A 116 12.21 13.12 4.78
CA SER A 116 11.36 12.12 5.42
C SER A 116 12.12 10.85 5.79
N VAL A 117 12.94 10.32 4.87
CA VAL A 117 13.81 9.16 5.12
C VAL A 117 14.85 9.46 6.20
N ALA A 118 15.49 10.63 6.16
CA ALA A 118 16.48 11.03 7.15
C ALA A 118 15.88 11.17 8.55
N VAL A 119 14.75 11.88 8.68
CA VAL A 119 14.04 12.05 9.96
C VAL A 119 13.60 10.69 10.50
N THR A 120 13.00 9.85 9.66
CA THR A 120 12.58 8.49 10.06
C THR A 120 13.75 7.65 10.54
N GLY A 121 14.89 7.71 9.83
CA GLY A 121 16.12 7.00 10.21
C GLY A 121 16.70 7.49 11.54
N ILE A 122 16.76 8.81 11.75
CA ILE A 122 17.26 9.42 12.99
C ILE A 122 16.36 9.05 14.17
N VAL A 123 15.04 9.18 14.02
CA VAL A 123 14.07 8.85 15.07
C VAL A 123 14.17 7.37 15.43
N THR A 124 14.25 6.49 14.44
CA THR A 124 14.40 5.05 14.67
C THR A 124 15.70 4.74 15.41
N CYS A 125 16.82 5.32 14.99
CA CYS A 125 18.11 5.18 15.67
C CYS A 125 18.08 5.71 17.11
N ALA A 126 17.46 6.87 17.34
CA ALA A 126 17.33 7.47 18.66
C ALA A 126 16.50 6.60 19.61
N LEU A 127 15.38 6.03 19.14
CA LEU A 127 14.56 5.10 19.91
C LEU A 127 15.32 3.82 20.26
N LEU A 128 16.08 3.26 19.32
CA LEU A 128 16.89 2.06 19.56
C LEU A 128 18.05 2.31 20.53
N GLN A 129 18.70 3.47 20.46
CA GLN A 129 19.76 3.85 21.41
C GLN A 129 19.22 4.04 22.83
N ARG A 130 17.99 4.55 22.99
CA ARG A 130 17.32 4.63 24.29
C ARG A 130 17.06 3.25 24.89
N ARG A 131 16.67 2.25 24.09
CA ARG A 131 16.50 0.87 24.58
C ARG A 131 17.81 0.24 25.07
N LYS A 132 18.92 0.43 24.33
CA LYS A 132 20.25 -0.06 24.74
C LYS A 132 20.75 0.54 26.06
N ARG A 133 20.40 1.80 26.36
CA ARG A 133 20.82 2.47 27.59
C ARG A 133 20.07 1.95 28.83
N VAL A 134 18.82 1.52 28.67
CA VAL A 134 18.00 0.94 29.74
C VAL A 134 18.47 -0.48 30.08
N GLU A 135 18.77 -1.33 29.08
CA GLU A 135 19.31 -2.68 29.31
C GLU A 135 20.69 -2.66 30.00
N ARG A 136 21.56 -1.70 29.65
CA ARG A 136 22.88 -1.56 30.30
C ARG A 136 22.80 -1.09 31.75
N SER A 137 21.68 -0.49 32.15
CA SER A 137 21.42 -0.05 33.53
C SER A 137 20.80 -1.17 34.38
N ALA A 138 20.26 -2.22 33.75
CA ALA A 138 19.67 -3.39 34.41
C ALA A 138 20.68 -4.54 34.65
N VAL A 139 21.96 -4.37 34.26
CA VAL A 139 23.04 -5.30 34.62
C VAL A 139 24.13 -4.60 35.44
N PRO A 140 23.92 -4.35 36.74
CA PRO A 140 25.01 -4.04 37.66
C PRO A 140 25.73 -5.33 38.08
N SER A 141 27.03 -5.39 37.77
CA SER A 141 28.07 -5.98 38.63
C SER A 141 27.91 -7.46 39.03
N ALA A 142 28.04 -8.38 38.08
CA ALA A 142 28.39 -9.79 38.35
C ALA A 142 29.79 -10.16 37.79
N LYS A 143 30.70 -9.18 37.70
CA LYS A 143 32.11 -9.38 37.27
C LYS A 143 33.10 -8.57 38.11
N ALA A 144 32.85 -8.48 39.41
CA ALA A 144 33.82 -8.05 40.39
C ALA A 144 34.00 -9.15 41.44
N GLN A 145 34.36 -10.36 41.01
CA GLN A 145 34.97 -11.42 41.84
C GLN A 145 35.31 -12.62 40.95
N HIS A 146 36.46 -12.55 40.28
CA HIS A 146 37.45 -13.63 40.24
C HIS A 146 38.78 -13.11 39.71
#